data_AF-A0A5N7RW58-F1
#
_entry.id   AF-A0A5N7RW58-F1
#
_cell.length_a   1.000
_cell.length_b   1.000
_cell.length_c   1.000
_cell.angle_alpha   90.00
_cell.angle_beta   90.00
_cell.angle_gamma   90.00
#
_symmetry.space_group_name_H-M   'P 1'
#
loop_
_entity.id
_entity.type
_entity.pdbx_description
1 polymer ?
#
loop_
_entity_poly.entity_id
_entity_poly.type
_entity_poly.pdbx_seq_one_letter_code
_entity_poly.pdbx_strand_id
1 'polypeptide(L)'
;MSYLTDSSKLSGFWGARSQGLHRFWWGLRYAQPMTLLGTHLGRKDEYLAWFNTVEAPVLRHPASRWSFCQRTPSMVGPQAFHFFGVERVLSDNRGWHWRPWGENWLHNLHAFDDLVADGAENRFEWHEKLVTNWIVANAPGKGVGWRPHSLSRRIVNWIKWDLDKHGLNEVGRRNLVVQVRFLRQRLGVSMTAAYPTKAGKALLFAGAFFDDAEAAAWRKTGQSVLRTALKPSYMRARLGGGDAYRIAIIEDLLDLLQLDKVYPGILGRDEVGRSHDLVLPLLAMDGERGAAPALDGTEPVFFAEPKMHALRQYAQRLGLNAAA
;
A
#
# COMPACT_ATOMS: atom_id res chain seq x y z
N MET A 1 -13.84 23.03 6.51
CA MET A 1 -15.20 22.79 5.96
C MET A 1 -15.43 23.24 4.51
N SER A 2 -14.44 23.73 3.75
CA SER A 2 -14.64 24.19 2.34
C SER A 2 -14.02 23.30 1.24
N TYR A 3 -13.33 22.20 1.59
CA TYR A 3 -12.54 21.43 0.62
C TYR A 3 -13.34 20.46 -0.28
N LEU A 4 -14.55 20.07 0.10
CA LEU A 4 -15.27 18.95 -0.52
C LEU A 4 -16.66 19.29 -1.11
N THR A 5 -17.16 20.51 -0.92
CA THR A 5 -18.49 20.92 -1.37
C THR A 5 -18.40 22.03 -2.40
N ASP A 6 -18.13 21.66 -3.66
CA ASP A 6 -18.61 22.45 -4.78
C ASP A 6 -18.87 21.52 -5.98
N SER A 7 -20.14 21.18 -6.15
CA SER A 7 -20.64 20.37 -7.25
C SER A 7 -21.07 21.28 -8.40
N SER A 8 -20.13 21.83 -9.15
CA SER A 8 -20.48 22.40 -10.45
C SER A 8 -19.31 22.34 -11.44
N LYS A 9 -19.62 21.82 -12.64
CA LYS A 9 -18.85 21.86 -13.90
C LYS A 9 -17.61 20.95 -14.00
N LEU A 10 -17.86 19.68 -14.35
CA LEU A 10 -16.88 18.85 -15.05
C LEU A 10 -16.83 19.29 -16.53
N SER A 11 -15.83 20.08 -16.91
CA SER A 11 -15.46 20.23 -18.32
C SER A 11 -14.59 19.03 -18.76
N GLY A 12 -15.00 18.38 -19.85
CA GLY A 12 -14.36 17.18 -20.39
C GLY A 12 -13.00 17.46 -21.02
N PHE A 13 -11.96 17.53 -20.20
CA PHE A 13 -10.58 17.81 -20.64
C PHE A 13 -9.64 16.60 -20.70
N TRP A 14 -10.12 15.37 -20.45
CA TRP A 14 -9.28 14.17 -20.40
C TRP A 14 -9.41 13.30 -21.66
N GLY A 15 -8.90 13.78 -22.79
CA GLY A 15 -8.69 12.96 -24.00
C GLY A 15 -7.37 12.16 -23.94
N ALA A 16 -7.24 11.09 -24.72
CA ALA A 16 -6.10 10.15 -24.71
C ALA A 16 -4.70 10.80 -24.81
N ARG A 17 -4.55 11.96 -25.47
CA ARG A 17 -3.28 12.75 -25.49
C ARG A 17 -2.86 13.27 -24.12
N SER A 18 -3.81 13.62 -23.25
CA SER A 18 -3.54 14.12 -21.89
C SER A 18 -3.03 13.02 -20.96
N GLN A 19 -3.43 11.76 -21.19
CA GLN A 19 -3.03 10.62 -20.36
C GLN A 19 -1.57 10.24 -20.57
N GLY A 20 -1.08 10.28 -21.82
CA GLY A 20 0.33 10.06 -22.14
C GLY A 20 1.23 11.12 -21.49
N LEU A 21 0.84 12.39 -21.56
CA LEU A 21 1.54 13.51 -20.92
C LEU A 21 1.53 13.39 -19.39
N HIS A 22 0.42 12.95 -18.79
CA HIS A 22 0.32 12.74 -17.35
C HIS A 22 1.21 11.59 -16.85
N ARG A 23 1.22 10.44 -17.53
CA ARG A 23 2.13 9.32 -17.22
C ARG A 23 3.60 9.72 -17.40
N PHE A 24 3.90 10.42 -18.49
CA PHE A 24 5.24 10.94 -18.77
C PHE A 24 5.70 11.91 -17.67
N TRP A 25 4.85 12.85 -17.27
CA TRP A 25 5.18 13.82 -16.22
C TRP A 25 5.44 13.16 -14.87
N TRP A 26 4.66 12.15 -14.46
CA TRP A 26 4.94 11.40 -13.23
C TRP A 26 6.20 10.55 -13.34
N GLY A 27 6.43 9.95 -14.50
CA GLY A 27 7.67 9.26 -14.82
C GLY A 27 8.88 10.17 -14.62
N LEU A 28 8.83 11.39 -15.16
CA LEU A 28 9.89 12.38 -15.05
C LEU A 28 10.04 12.92 -13.62
N ARG A 29 8.93 13.27 -12.96
CA ARG A 29 8.92 13.85 -11.60
C ARG A 29 9.55 12.91 -10.56
N TYR A 30 9.33 11.61 -10.71
CA TYR A 30 9.84 10.59 -9.80
C TYR A 30 10.96 9.74 -10.40
N ALA A 31 11.48 10.09 -11.59
CA ALA A 31 12.64 9.45 -12.17
C ALA A 31 13.85 9.60 -11.24
N GLN A 32 14.71 8.58 -11.19
CA GLN A 32 15.98 8.65 -10.49
C GLN A 32 17.13 8.75 -11.51
N PRO A 33 18.24 9.44 -11.21
CA PRO A 33 19.37 9.58 -12.14
C PRO A 33 19.93 8.22 -12.63
N MET A 34 19.90 7.19 -11.78
CA MET A 34 20.35 5.84 -12.16
C MET A 34 19.47 5.16 -13.22
N THR A 35 18.19 5.52 -13.36
CA THR A 35 17.34 5.00 -14.44
C THR A 35 17.67 5.60 -15.82
N LEU A 36 18.48 6.66 -15.87
CA LEU A 36 18.89 7.33 -17.11
C LEU A 36 20.33 6.97 -17.55
N LEU A 37 21.13 6.29 -16.71
CA LEU A 37 22.58 6.14 -16.91
C LEU A 37 23.19 4.72 -16.79
N GLY A 38 22.43 3.63 -16.59
CA GLY A 38 22.98 2.25 -16.59
C GLY A 38 22.49 1.44 -17.81
N THR A 39 23.28 1.00 -18.80
CA THR A 39 24.50 0.16 -18.91
C THR A 39 24.32 -1.34 -18.60
N HIS A 40 24.35 -2.13 -19.68
CA HIS A 40 24.82 -3.53 -19.91
C HIS A 40 24.67 -4.68 -18.87
N LEU A 41 24.07 -4.50 -17.70
CA LEU A 41 23.71 -5.64 -16.83
C LEU A 41 22.29 -6.12 -17.13
N GLY A 42 22.08 -7.43 -17.15
CA GLY A 42 20.74 -8.00 -17.22
C GLY A 42 19.96 -7.61 -15.97
N ARG A 43 18.70 -7.14 -16.11
CA ARG A 43 17.82 -6.73 -14.98
C ARG A 43 17.80 -7.72 -13.80
N LYS A 44 18.03 -9.01 -14.03
CA LYS A 44 18.07 -10.05 -12.98
C LYS A 44 19.31 -9.91 -12.06
N ASP A 45 20.45 -9.53 -12.62
CA ASP A 45 21.72 -9.42 -11.90
C ASP A 45 21.75 -8.16 -11.03
N GLU A 46 21.12 -7.07 -11.49
CA GLU A 46 20.93 -5.83 -10.71
C GLU A 46 20.09 -6.06 -9.44
N TYR A 47 19.03 -6.87 -9.52
CA TYR A 47 18.17 -7.12 -8.35
C TYR A 47 18.78 -8.09 -7.33
N LEU A 48 19.51 -9.12 -7.80
CA LEU A 48 20.28 -9.99 -6.91
C LEU A 48 21.42 -9.20 -6.25
N ALA A 49 22.04 -8.27 -6.97
CA ALA A 49 23.01 -7.34 -6.40
C ALA A 49 22.38 -6.47 -5.30
N TRP A 50 21.12 -6.03 -5.42
CA TRP A 50 20.47 -5.31 -4.32
C TRP A 50 20.28 -6.17 -3.09
N PHE A 51 19.85 -7.43 -3.24
CA PHE A 51 19.65 -8.34 -2.11
C PHE A 51 20.96 -8.62 -1.39
N ASN A 52 22.03 -8.86 -2.15
CA ASN A 52 23.36 -9.12 -1.60
C ASN A 52 24.06 -7.88 -1.01
N THR A 53 23.59 -6.68 -1.35
CA THR A 53 24.09 -5.41 -0.79
C THR A 53 23.20 -4.86 0.33
N VAL A 54 22.11 -5.54 0.73
CA VAL A 54 21.38 -5.17 1.93
C VAL A 54 22.16 -5.64 3.16
N GLU A 55 22.87 -4.71 3.79
CA GLU A 55 23.34 -4.90 5.17
C GLU A 55 22.16 -5.17 6.11
N ALA A 56 22.42 -5.80 7.26
CA ALA A 56 21.38 -6.09 8.24
C ALA A 56 20.62 -4.80 8.60
N PRO A 57 19.32 -4.66 8.22
CA PRO A 57 18.63 -3.39 8.37
C PRO A 57 18.43 -3.05 9.85
N VAL A 58 18.82 -1.83 10.23
CA VAL A 58 18.59 -1.34 11.60
C VAL A 58 17.13 -0.97 11.75
N LEU A 59 16.48 -1.50 12.79
CA LEU A 59 15.09 -1.19 13.11
C LEU A 59 15.00 -0.04 14.10
N ARG A 60 14.01 0.83 13.90
CA ARG A 60 13.64 1.83 14.90
C ARG A 60 12.80 1.16 15.99
N HIS A 61 13.05 1.52 17.24
CA HIS A 61 12.23 1.03 18.35
C HIS A 61 10.84 1.72 18.36
N PRO A 62 9.73 0.96 18.37
CA PRO A 62 8.40 1.51 18.48
C PRO A 62 8.12 2.00 19.91
N ALA A 63 7.48 3.17 20.04
CA ALA A 63 7.07 3.74 21.31
C ALA A 63 5.77 3.13 21.85
N SER A 64 4.96 2.50 20.99
CA SER A 64 3.69 1.88 21.35
C SER A 64 3.36 0.70 20.42
N ARG A 65 2.39 -0.13 20.83
CA ARG A 65 1.89 -1.24 20.03
C ARG A 65 0.94 -0.77 18.93
N TRP A 66 0.90 -1.53 17.83
CA TRP A 66 -0.09 -1.33 16.78
C TRP A 66 -1.48 -1.80 17.23
N SER A 67 -2.54 -1.11 16.82
CA SER A 67 -3.94 -1.57 17.02
C SER A 67 -4.61 -1.76 15.66
N PHE A 68 -4.98 -2.98 15.35
CA PHE A 68 -5.46 -3.34 14.01
C PHE A 68 -6.89 -2.84 13.76
N CYS A 69 -7.15 -2.46 12.51
CA CYS A 69 -8.52 -2.33 12.00
C CYS A 69 -9.08 -3.73 11.77
N GLN A 70 -10.33 -3.97 12.21
CA GLN A 70 -10.95 -5.29 12.05
C GLN A 70 -11.01 -5.68 10.57
N ARG A 71 -10.69 -6.95 10.31
CA ARG A 71 -10.54 -7.46 8.96
C ARG A 71 -10.77 -8.96 8.94
N THR A 72 -11.66 -9.39 8.04
CA THR A 72 -11.98 -10.80 7.84
C THR A 72 -10.72 -11.57 7.41
N PRO A 73 -10.44 -12.73 8.03
CA PRO A 73 -9.41 -13.65 7.54
C PRO A 73 -9.64 -14.03 6.08
N SER A 74 -8.55 -14.09 5.33
CA SER A 74 -8.55 -14.58 3.94
C SER A 74 -8.01 -15.99 3.82
N MET A 75 -7.20 -16.45 4.77
CA MET A 75 -6.72 -17.83 4.82
C MET A 75 -7.75 -18.73 5.51
N VAL A 76 -8.26 -19.71 4.75
CA VAL A 76 -9.17 -20.77 5.24
C VAL A 76 -8.42 -22.08 5.52
N GLY A 77 -7.12 -22.12 5.19
CA GLY A 77 -6.18 -23.18 5.52
C GLY A 77 -4.73 -22.71 5.26
N PRO A 78 -3.72 -23.54 5.56
CA PRO A 78 -2.30 -23.15 5.47
C PRO A 78 -1.85 -22.62 4.10
N GLN A 79 -2.51 -23.07 3.03
CA GLN A 79 -2.27 -22.66 1.64
C GLN A 79 -3.58 -22.36 0.90
N ALA A 80 -4.70 -22.24 1.61
CA ALA A 80 -6.03 -22.06 1.02
C ALA A 80 -6.53 -20.64 1.32
N PHE A 81 -7.00 -19.95 0.29
CA PHE A 81 -7.38 -18.54 0.35
C PHE A 81 -8.77 -18.34 -0.24
N HIS A 82 -9.56 -17.48 0.40
CA HIS A 82 -10.87 -17.07 -0.05
C HIS A 82 -10.88 -15.58 -0.38
N PHE A 83 -11.07 -15.25 -1.66
CA PHE A 83 -11.21 -13.87 -2.12
C PHE A 83 -12.43 -13.75 -3.04
N PHE A 84 -13.25 -12.72 -2.83
CA PHE A 84 -14.41 -12.41 -3.68
C PHE A 84 -15.37 -13.59 -3.89
N GLY A 85 -15.60 -14.41 -2.86
CA GLY A 85 -16.47 -15.59 -2.97
C GLY A 85 -15.80 -16.81 -3.59
N VAL A 86 -14.51 -16.73 -3.96
CA VAL A 86 -13.78 -17.81 -4.64
C VAL A 86 -12.64 -18.31 -3.78
N GLU A 87 -12.70 -19.60 -3.43
CA GLU A 87 -11.61 -20.31 -2.77
C GLU A 87 -10.60 -20.87 -3.78
N ARG A 88 -9.31 -20.73 -3.51
CA ARG A 88 -8.23 -21.43 -4.24
C ARG A 88 -7.16 -21.93 -3.27
N VAL A 89 -6.45 -22.97 -3.70
CA VAL A 89 -5.32 -23.56 -2.96
C VAL A 89 -4.02 -23.29 -3.71
N LEU A 90 -3.04 -22.73 -3.01
CA LEU A 90 -1.66 -22.54 -3.46
C LEU A 90 -0.86 -23.83 -3.26
N SER A 91 -1.14 -24.85 -4.08
CA SER A 91 -0.53 -26.17 -3.94
C SER A 91 0.98 -26.19 -4.22
N ASP A 92 1.48 -25.24 -5.03
CA ASP A 92 2.90 -25.06 -5.29
C ASP A 92 3.24 -23.63 -5.76
N ASN A 93 4.55 -23.36 -5.93
CA ASN A 93 5.09 -22.05 -6.28
C ASN A 93 4.58 -21.45 -7.60
N ARG A 94 4.06 -22.26 -8.52
CA ARG A 94 3.49 -21.78 -9.79
C ARG A 94 2.20 -21.00 -9.54
N GLY A 95 1.46 -21.30 -8.46
CA GLY A 95 0.22 -20.62 -8.13
C GLY A 95 0.38 -19.12 -7.88
N TRP A 96 1.55 -18.67 -7.41
CA TRP A 96 1.86 -17.23 -7.29
C TRP A 96 1.75 -16.47 -8.63
N HIS A 97 1.92 -17.17 -9.75
CA HIS A 97 1.93 -16.58 -11.09
C HIS A 97 0.82 -17.15 -11.98
N TRP A 98 -0.13 -17.90 -11.41
CA TRP A 98 -1.16 -18.63 -12.16
C TRP A 98 -2.26 -17.69 -12.67
N ARG A 99 -2.02 -17.14 -13.85
CA ARG A 99 -2.91 -16.17 -14.51
C ARG A 99 -4.38 -16.57 -14.58
N PRO A 100 -4.77 -17.85 -14.76
CA PRO A 100 -6.18 -18.25 -14.78
C PRO A 100 -6.96 -17.99 -13.47
N TRP A 101 -6.31 -17.65 -12.35
CA TRP A 101 -7.01 -17.19 -11.16
C TRP A 101 -7.54 -15.75 -11.28
N GLY A 102 -7.12 -15.01 -12.29
CA GLY A 102 -7.49 -13.62 -12.49
C GLY A 102 -6.55 -12.66 -11.76
N GLU A 103 -6.34 -11.48 -12.34
CA GLU A 103 -5.34 -10.53 -11.85
C GLU A 103 -5.71 -9.98 -10.46
N ASN A 104 -6.99 -9.69 -10.23
CA ASN A 104 -7.50 -9.24 -8.93
C ASN A 104 -7.30 -10.28 -7.82
N TRP A 105 -7.53 -11.56 -8.10
CA TRP A 105 -7.29 -12.62 -7.13
C TRP A 105 -5.81 -12.69 -6.78
N LEU A 106 -4.92 -12.66 -7.78
CA LEU A 106 -3.46 -12.65 -7.57
C LEU A 106 -2.97 -11.42 -6.81
N HIS A 107 -3.56 -10.23 -7.06
CA HIS A 107 -3.27 -9.02 -6.30
C HIS A 107 -3.54 -9.20 -4.80
N ASN A 108 -4.65 -9.85 -4.43
CA ASN A 108 -5.02 -10.11 -3.03
C ASN A 108 -4.14 -11.19 -2.41
N LEU A 109 -3.81 -12.26 -3.15
CA LEU A 109 -2.84 -13.26 -2.70
C LEU A 109 -1.48 -12.60 -2.37
N HIS A 110 -1.02 -11.69 -3.22
CA HIS A 110 0.24 -10.98 -3.00
C HIS A 110 0.16 -9.83 -2.00
N ALA A 111 -1.01 -9.48 -1.49
CA ALA A 111 -1.19 -8.39 -0.52
C ALA A 111 -0.85 -8.82 0.91
N PHE A 112 -0.98 -10.10 1.24
CA PHE A 112 -0.76 -10.62 2.60
C PHE A 112 -1.67 -9.94 3.64
N ASP A 113 -2.92 -9.66 3.27
CA ASP A 113 -3.91 -9.05 4.18
C ASP A 113 -4.20 -9.93 5.40
N ASP A 114 -3.99 -11.25 5.30
CA ASP A 114 -4.19 -12.17 6.42
C ASP A 114 -3.24 -11.95 7.60
N LEU A 115 -2.05 -11.40 7.35
CA LEU A 115 -1.06 -11.10 8.40
C LEU A 115 -1.58 -10.10 9.43
N VAL A 116 -2.56 -9.28 9.02
CA VAL A 116 -3.15 -8.21 9.82
C VAL A 116 -4.65 -8.42 10.00
N ALA A 117 -5.15 -9.63 9.74
CA ALA A 117 -6.55 -10.00 9.89
C ALA A 117 -6.86 -10.44 11.33
N ASP A 118 -8.16 -10.50 11.64
CA ASP A 118 -8.63 -10.94 12.94
C ASP A 118 -8.18 -12.39 13.24
N GLY A 119 -7.72 -12.65 14.46
CA GLY A 119 -7.23 -13.96 14.88
C GLY A 119 -5.96 -14.44 14.15
N ALA A 120 -5.17 -13.53 13.57
CA ALA A 120 -3.92 -13.85 12.85
C ALA A 120 -2.92 -14.64 13.70
N GLU A 121 -2.94 -14.49 15.03
CA GLU A 121 -2.13 -15.25 15.97
C GLU A 121 -2.31 -16.76 15.85
N ASN A 122 -3.53 -17.21 15.52
CA ASN A 122 -3.82 -18.64 15.35
C ASN A 122 -3.28 -19.20 14.03
N ARG A 123 -2.78 -18.33 13.14
CA ARG A 123 -2.26 -18.67 11.80
C ARG A 123 -0.79 -18.29 11.63
N PHE A 124 -0.09 -17.97 12.72
CA PHE A 124 1.30 -17.51 12.69
C PHE A 124 2.24 -18.47 11.92
N GLU A 125 2.16 -19.77 12.19
CA GLU A 125 2.98 -20.76 11.45
C GLU A 125 2.66 -20.81 9.95
N TRP A 126 1.40 -20.56 9.58
CA TRP A 126 1.00 -20.51 8.17
C TRP A 126 1.62 -19.28 7.50
N HIS A 127 1.59 -18.14 8.21
CA HIS A 127 2.17 -16.88 7.76
C HIS A 127 3.69 -16.98 7.55
N GLU A 128 4.43 -17.54 8.50
CA GLU A 128 5.88 -17.71 8.37
C GLU A 128 6.26 -18.56 7.14
N LYS A 129 5.57 -19.68 6.95
CA LYS A 129 5.76 -20.57 5.80
C LYS A 129 5.39 -19.87 4.50
N LEU A 130 4.29 -19.12 4.48
CA LEU A 130 3.82 -18.40 3.30
C LEU A 130 4.78 -17.27 2.88
N VAL A 131 5.28 -16.47 3.84
CA VAL A 131 6.26 -15.40 3.60
C VAL A 131 7.57 -15.99 3.06
N THR A 132 8.09 -17.05 3.69
CA THR A 132 9.29 -17.75 3.23
C THR A 132 9.11 -18.28 1.81
N ASN A 133 7.98 -18.93 1.56
CA ASN A 133 7.64 -19.46 0.25
C ASN A 133 7.56 -18.35 -0.82
N TRP A 134 6.97 -17.20 -0.49
CA TRP A 134 6.89 -16.07 -1.41
C TRP A 134 8.27 -15.52 -1.76
N ILE A 135 9.15 -15.34 -0.78
CA ILE A 135 10.52 -14.84 -0.99
C ILE A 135 11.28 -15.72 -1.98
N VAL A 136 11.16 -17.05 -1.85
CA VAL A 136 11.81 -18.01 -2.75
C VAL A 136 11.16 -18.01 -4.14
N ALA A 137 9.83 -17.97 -4.22
CA ALA A 137 9.10 -18.13 -5.47
C ALA A 137 8.96 -16.86 -6.31
N ASN A 138 9.23 -15.68 -5.76
CA ASN A 138 8.94 -14.38 -6.39
C ASN A 138 10.20 -13.53 -6.58
N ALA A 139 11.00 -13.91 -7.59
CA ALA A 139 12.16 -13.12 -8.00
C ALA A 139 11.79 -11.63 -8.21
N PRO A 140 12.64 -10.68 -7.77
CA PRO A 140 12.34 -9.26 -7.88
C PRO A 140 11.93 -8.77 -9.27
N GLY A 141 10.92 -7.91 -9.27
CA GLY A 141 10.45 -7.21 -10.46
C GLY A 141 9.63 -8.02 -11.46
N LYS A 142 9.22 -9.24 -11.13
CA LYS A 142 8.46 -10.12 -12.04
C LYS A 142 7.06 -10.44 -11.51
N GLY A 143 6.06 -10.42 -12.39
CA GLY A 143 4.71 -10.87 -12.07
C GLY A 143 3.86 -9.86 -11.27
N VAL A 144 2.66 -10.30 -10.89
CA VAL A 144 1.65 -9.46 -10.22
C VAL A 144 2.10 -9.00 -8.84
N GLY A 145 2.90 -9.82 -8.14
CA GLY A 145 3.41 -9.50 -6.80
C GLY A 145 4.31 -8.26 -6.73
N TRP A 146 4.96 -7.89 -7.83
CA TRP A 146 5.85 -6.73 -7.92
C TRP A 146 5.20 -5.51 -8.56
N ARG A 147 3.91 -5.58 -8.90
CA ARG A 147 3.16 -4.39 -9.33
C ARG A 147 2.95 -3.43 -8.14
N PRO A 148 2.93 -2.10 -8.36
CA PRO A 148 2.89 -1.13 -7.27
C PRO A 148 1.77 -1.33 -6.24
N HIS A 149 0.58 -1.79 -6.67
CA HIS A 149 -0.54 -2.04 -5.77
C HIS A 149 -0.28 -3.16 -4.77
N SER A 150 0.09 -4.37 -5.26
CA SER A 150 0.41 -5.52 -4.40
C SER A 150 1.59 -5.18 -3.49
N LEU A 151 2.62 -4.57 -4.08
CA LEU A 151 3.86 -4.25 -3.40
C LEU A 151 3.64 -3.26 -2.25
N SER A 152 2.91 -2.17 -2.51
CA SER A 152 2.63 -1.16 -1.48
C SER A 152 1.84 -1.75 -0.31
N ARG A 153 0.82 -2.56 -0.60
CA ARG A 153 -0.02 -3.19 0.42
C ARG A 153 0.77 -4.21 1.24
N ARG A 154 1.55 -5.07 0.57
CA ARG A 154 2.39 -6.08 1.23
C ARG A 154 3.45 -5.45 2.13
N ILE A 155 4.12 -4.39 1.69
CA ILE A 155 5.11 -3.67 2.51
C ILE A 155 4.48 -3.22 3.83
N VAL A 156 3.31 -2.59 3.78
CA VAL A 156 2.61 -2.13 4.98
C VAL A 156 2.20 -3.30 5.87
N ASN A 157 1.60 -4.35 5.30
CA ASN A 157 1.15 -5.51 6.07
C ASN A 157 2.30 -6.26 6.74
N TRP A 158 3.42 -6.44 6.03
CA TRP A 158 4.63 -7.07 6.58
C TRP A 158 5.21 -6.26 7.74
N ILE A 159 5.26 -4.92 7.62
CA ILE A 159 5.73 -4.05 8.71
C ILE A 159 4.79 -4.13 9.91
N LYS A 160 3.48 -4.05 9.71
CA LYS A 160 2.50 -4.18 10.81
C LYS A 160 2.60 -5.54 11.51
N TRP A 161 2.81 -6.60 10.74
CA TRP A 161 2.99 -7.96 11.27
C TRP A 161 4.27 -8.07 12.10
N ASP A 162 5.38 -7.49 11.64
CA ASP A 162 6.63 -7.48 12.42
C ASP A 162 6.56 -6.60 13.67
N LEU A 163 5.81 -5.49 13.61
CA LEU A 163 5.55 -4.61 14.76
C LEU A 163 4.76 -5.29 15.88
N ASP A 164 3.83 -6.17 15.53
CA ASP A 164 2.98 -6.86 16.52
C ASP A 164 3.56 -8.21 16.96
N LYS A 165 4.07 -9.00 16.02
CA LYS A 165 4.46 -10.40 16.25
C LYS A 165 5.95 -10.69 16.09
N HIS A 166 6.76 -9.71 15.68
CA HIS A 166 8.15 -9.94 15.26
C HIS A 166 8.28 -11.07 14.21
N GLY A 167 7.28 -11.17 13.31
CA GLY A 167 7.15 -12.28 12.36
C GLY A 167 8.17 -12.29 11.22
N LEU A 168 8.94 -11.21 11.01
CA LEU A 168 10.00 -11.18 10.02
C LEU A 168 11.35 -11.52 10.65
N ASN A 169 11.92 -12.64 10.19
CA ASN A 169 13.35 -12.91 10.39
C ASN A 169 14.21 -11.96 9.54
N GLU A 170 15.53 -12.07 9.68
CA GLU A 170 16.49 -11.22 8.97
C GLU A 170 16.34 -11.28 7.44
N VAL A 171 16.11 -12.46 6.87
CA VAL A 171 15.88 -12.63 5.43
C VAL A 171 14.63 -11.89 4.97
N GLY A 172 13.55 -11.96 5.76
CA GLY A 172 12.32 -11.22 5.53
C GLY A 172 12.53 -9.70 5.56
N ARG A 173 13.29 -9.20 6.53
CA ARG A 173 13.63 -7.76 6.65
C ARG A 173 14.51 -7.27 5.49
N ARG A 174 15.53 -8.05 5.09
CA ARG A 174 16.34 -7.73 3.90
C ARG A 174 15.50 -7.73 2.62
N ASN A 175 14.59 -8.69 2.48
CA ASN A 175 13.67 -8.73 1.35
C ASN A 175 12.74 -7.51 1.35
N LEU A 176 12.24 -7.09 2.50
CA LEU A 176 11.42 -5.90 2.65
C LEU A 176 12.16 -4.63 2.17
N VAL A 177 13.46 -4.48 2.46
CA VAL A 177 14.28 -3.40 1.89
C VAL A 177 14.30 -3.44 0.36
N VAL A 178 14.49 -4.62 -0.25
CA VAL A 178 14.45 -4.78 -1.72
C VAL A 178 13.08 -4.38 -2.28
N GLN A 179 11.99 -4.76 -1.60
CA GLN A 179 10.64 -4.37 -1.98
C GLN A 179 10.45 -2.84 -1.98
N VAL A 180 10.95 -2.15 -0.96
CA VAL A 180 10.85 -0.69 -0.84
C VAL A 180 11.71 0.02 -1.87
N ARG A 181 12.95 -0.43 -2.09
CA ARG A 181 13.84 0.08 -3.17
C ARG A 181 13.17 -0.04 -4.54
N PHE A 182 12.58 -1.19 -4.83
CA PHE A 182 11.88 -1.42 -6.09
C PHE A 182 10.66 -0.51 -6.25
N LEU A 183 9.84 -0.37 -5.20
CA LEU A 183 8.67 0.52 -5.21
C LEU A 183 9.08 1.96 -5.53
N ARG A 184 10.13 2.45 -4.86
CA ARG A 184 10.63 3.82 -5.03
C ARG A 184 11.03 4.13 -6.48
N GLN A 185 11.60 3.17 -7.20
CA GLN A 185 11.99 3.37 -8.61
C GLN A 185 10.80 3.41 -9.58
N ARG A 186 9.62 2.97 -9.15
CA ARG A 186 8.42 2.85 -10.01
C ARG A 186 7.25 3.71 -9.56
N LEU A 187 7.53 4.76 -8.77
CA LEU A 187 6.50 5.67 -8.26
C LEU A 187 5.69 6.33 -9.37
N GLY A 188 6.31 6.64 -10.51
CA GLY A 188 5.59 7.22 -11.65
C GLY A 188 4.40 6.38 -12.12
N VAL A 189 4.55 5.05 -12.15
CA VAL A 189 3.45 4.12 -12.48
C VAL A 189 2.41 4.06 -11.36
N SER A 190 2.86 4.12 -10.10
CA SER A 190 1.95 4.13 -8.95
C SER A 190 1.06 5.37 -8.90
N MET A 191 1.53 6.50 -9.44
CA MET A 191 0.79 7.77 -9.39
C MET A 191 -0.35 7.86 -10.40
N THR A 192 -0.34 7.02 -11.43
CA THR A 192 -1.47 6.88 -12.36
C THR A 192 -2.50 5.87 -11.92
N ALA A 193 -2.16 5.07 -10.91
CA ALA A 193 -2.91 3.92 -10.47
C ALA A 193 -4.18 4.30 -9.66
N ALA A 194 -5.08 3.34 -9.44
CA ALA A 194 -6.34 3.58 -8.72
C ALA A 194 -6.16 4.06 -7.27
N TYR A 195 -5.06 3.64 -6.62
CA TYR A 195 -4.73 3.97 -5.23
C TYR A 195 -3.34 4.59 -5.12
N PRO A 196 -3.18 5.86 -5.53
CA PRO A 196 -1.88 6.53 -5.56
C PRO A 196 -1.29 6.77 -4.16
N THR A 197 -2.13 6.81 -3.13
CA THR A 197 -1.70 7.01 -1.73
C THR A 197 -0.99 5.80 -1.17
N LYS A 198 -1.32 4.58 -1.60
CA LYS A 198 -0.76 3.34 -1.05
C LYS A 198 0.77 3.31 -1.16
N ALA A 199 1.35 3.77 -2.27
CA ALA A 199 2.81 3.82 -2.42
C ALA A 199 3.47 4.87 -1.52
N GLY A 200 2.85 6.03 -1.37
CA GLY A 200 3.35 7.06 -0.45
C GLY A 200 3.33 6.58 1.00
N LYS A 201 2.23 5.96 1.42
CA LYS A 201 2.09 5.32 2.73
C LYS A 201 3.11 4.21 2.94
N ALA A 202 3.31 3.31 1.98
CA ALA A 202 4.29 2.24 2.09
C ALA A 202 5.72 2.77 2.32
N LEU A 203 6.10 3.86 1.63
CA LEU A 203 7.38 4.52 1.85
C LEU A 203 7.48 5.22 3.21
N LEU A 204 6.40 5.80 3.73
CA LEU A 204 6.37 6.34 5.08
C LEU A 204 6.50 5.25 6.14
N PHE A 205 5.79 4.14 5.99
CA PHE A 205 5.88 2.98 6.87
C PHE A 205 7.31 2.42 6.90
N ALA A 206 7.88 2.11 5.73
CA ALA A 206 9.25 1.61 5.65
C ALA A 206 10.25 2.60 6.23
N GLY A 207 10.09 3.87 5.88
CA GLY A 207 10.94 4.92 6.40
C GLY A 207 10.80 5.13 7.91
N ALA A 208 9.64 4.90 8.53
CA ALA A 208 9.48 4.99 9.98
C ALA A 208 10.06 3.75 10.71
N PHE A 209 9.89 2.59 10.10
CA PHE A 209 10.28 1.28 10.62
C PHE A 209 11.80 1.05 10.63
N PHE A 210 12.50 1.45 9.56
CA PHE A 210 13.96 1.36 9.48
C PHE A 210 14.65 2.64 9.99
N ASP A 211 15.87 2.50 10.53
CA ASP A 211 16.64 3.59 11.13
C ASP A 211 17.99 3.83 10.43
N ASP A 212 17.92 4.26 9.18
CA ASP A 212 19.11 4.67 8.42
C ASP A 212 18.82 5.87 7.49
N ALA A 213 19.86 6.31 6.77
CA ALA A 213 19.77 7.42 5.83
C ALA A 213 18.86 7.10 4.61
N GLU A 214 18.80 5.83 4.19
CA GLU A 214 17.96 5.41 3.09
C GLU A 214 16.47 5.48 3.48
N ALA A 215 16.14 5.02 4.69
CA ALA A 215 14.84 5.14 5.31
C ALA A 215 14.40 6.61 5.40
N ALA A 216 15.29 7.52 5.77
CA ALA A 216 15.00 8.96 5.76
C ALA A 216 14.65 9.48 4.35
N ALA A 217 15.34 9.02 3.31
CA ALA A 217 15.01 9.36 1.93
C ALA A 217 13.66 8.78 1.46
N TRP A 218 13.32 7.56 1.90
CA TRP A 218 12.00 6.96 1.67
C TRP A 218 10.91 7.80 2.33
N ARG A 219 11.08 8.25 3.59
CA ARG A 219 10.11 9.13 4.26
C ARG A 219 9.86 10.40 3.46
N LYS A 220 10.91 11.12 3.06
CA LYS A 220 10.80 12.35 2.25
C LYS A 220 10.05 12.10 0.93
N THR A 221 10.37 10.99 0.27
CA THR A 221 9.72 10.60 -0.99
C THR A 221 8.23 10.27 -0.77
N GLY A 222 7.92 9.50 0.28
CA GLY A 222 6.55 9.15 0.67
C GLY A 222 5.69 10.36 0.97
N GLN A 223 6.21 11.34 1.72
CA GLN A 223 5.54 12.62 1.98
C GLN A 223 5.24 13.38 0.68
N SER A 224 6.20 13.46 -0.25
CA SER A 224 5.98 14.10 -1.55
C SER A 224 4.87 13.43 -2.35
N VAL A 225 4.84 12.09 -2.37
CA VAL A 225 3.81 11.29 -3.05
C VAL A 225 2.44 11.53 -2.43
N LEU A 226 2.32 11.47 -1.11
CA LEU A 226 1.04 11.70 -0.42
C LEU A 226 0.54 13.13 -0.60
N ARG A 227 1.38 14.15 -0.40
CA ARG A 227 1.02 15.56 -0.63
C ARG A 227 0.47 15.79 -2.03
N THR A 228 0.97 15.03 -2.99
CA THR A 228 0.54 15.09 -4.37
C THR A 228 -0.80 14.39 -4.58
N ALA A 229 -0.94 13.16 -4.10
CA ALA A 229 -2.16 12.36 -4.23
C ALA A 229 -3.35 12.96 -3.43
N LEU A 230 -3.05 13.65 -2.34
CA LEU A 230 -4.02 14.31 -1.46
C LEU A 230 -4.39 15.72 -1.92
N LYS A 231 -3.91 16.19 -3.08
CA LYS A 231 -4.36 17.47 -3.64
C LYS A 231 -5.88 17.44 -3.88
N PRO A 232 -6.64 18.50 -3.55
CA PRO A 232 -8.10 18.49 -3.63
C PRO A 232 -8.66 18.06 -4.98
N SER A 233 -8.08 18.54 -6.09
CA SER A 233 -8.51 18.17 -7.44
C SER A 233 -8.29 16.68 -7.74
N TYR A 234 -7.15 16.13 -7.32
CA TYR A 234 -6.81 14.73 -7.51
C TYR A 234 -7.73 13.83 -6.69
N MET A 235 -7.94 14.17 -5.41
CA MET A 235 -8.84 13.42 -4.53
C MET A 235 -10.28 13.45 -5.03
N ARG A 236 -10.80 14.61 -5.42
CA ARG A 236 -12.19 14.75 -5.90
C ARG A 236 -12.44 13.87 -7.13
N ALA A 237 -11.50 13.85 -8.08
CA ALA A 237 -11.60 13.00 -9.26
C ALA A 237 -11.69 11.51 -8.91
N ARG A 238 -10.95 11.05 -7.89
CA ARG A 238 -10.96 9.64 -7.46
C ARG A 238 -12.13 9.28 -6.56
N LEU A 239 -12.59 10.19 -5.70
CA LEU A 239 -13.80 10.01 -4.89
C LEU A 239 -15.07 9.94 -5.76
N GLY A 240 -15.06 10.57 -6.94
CA GLY A 240 -16.10 10.38 -7.96
C GLY A 240 -16.12 8.96 -8.54
N GLY A 241 -15.07 8.17 -8.31
CA GLY A 241 -14.89 6.81 -8.82
C GLY A 241 -15.53 5.69 -7.98
N GLY A 242 -16.28 6.03 -6.94
CA GLY A 242 -16.96 5.08 -6.05
C GLY A 242 -16.27 4.86 -4.71
N ASP A 243 -16.89 4.03 -3.86
CA ASP A 243 -16.54 3.95 -2.45
C ASP A 243 -15.25 3.18 -2.13
N ALA A 244 -14.80 2.31 -3.02
CA ALA A 244 -13.58 1.52 -2.80
C ALA A 244 -12.36 2.43 -2.55
N TYR A 245 -12.23 3.52 -3.32
CA TYR A 245 -11.17 4.50 -3.09
C TYR A 245 -11.34 5.21 -1.76
N ARG A 246 -12.58 5.60 -1.40
CA ARG A 246 -12.90 6.25 -0.12
C ARG A 246 -12.50 5.39 1.08
N ILE A 247 -12.87 4.11 1.07
CA ILE A 247 -12.54 3.16 2.14
C ILE A 247 -11.01 3.01 2.24
N ALA A 248 -10.34 2.80 1.10
CA ALA A 248 -8.90 2.66 1.04
C ALA A 248 -8.15 3.89 1.57
N ILE A 249 -8.58 5.10 1.19
CA ILE A 249 -7.94 6.34 1.64
C ILE A 249 -8.17 6.58 3.14
N ILE A 250 -9.37 6.27 3.68
CA ILE A 250 -9.63 6.38 5.12
C ILE A 250 -8.68 5.48 5.90
N GLU A 251 -8.55 4.21 5.50
CA GLU A 251 -7.60 3.29 6.13
C GLU A 251 -6.17 3.81 6.02
N ASP A 252 -5.78 4.36 4.86
CA ASP A 252 -4.47 4.96 4.66
C ASP A 252 -4.19 6.12 5.63
N LEU A 253 -5.15 7.03 5.82
CA LEU A 253 -4.98 8.17 6.73
C LEU A 253 -4.97 7.75 8.21
N LEU A 254 -5.86 6.84 8.62
CA LEU A 254 -5.88 6.32 9.99
C LEU A 254 -4.57 5.60 10.33
N ASP A 255 -4.05 4.81 9.41
CA ASP A 255 -2.76 4.15 9.56
C ASP A 255 -1.60 5.14 9.71
N LEU A 256 -1.62 6.27 9.01
CA LEU A 256 -0.58 7.29 9.18
C LEU A 256 -0.66 7.98 10.55
N LEU A 257 -1.87 8.23 11.05
CA LEU A 257 -2.07 8.75 12.40
C LEU A 257 -1.59 7.75 13.46
N GLN A 258 -1.86 6.46 13.29
CA GLN A 258 -1.33 5.44 14.19
C GLN A 258 0.19 5.29 14.07
N LEU A 259 0.75 5.38 12.87
CA LEU A 259 2.19 5.31 12.66
C LEU A 259 2.92 6.43 13.41
N ASP A 260 2.36 7.64 13.47
CA ASP A 260 2.91 8.71 14.30
C ASP A 260 2.83 8.41 15.81
N LYS A 261 1.78 7.73 16.29
CA LYS A 261 1.73 7.26 17.69
C LYS A 261 2.77 6.19 18.00
N VAL A 262 3.06 5.31 17.03
CA VAL A 262 4.08 4.26 17.16
C VAL A 262 5.49 4.84 17.07
N TYR A 263 5.68 5.85 16.23
CA TYR A 263 6.96 6.54 16.04
C TYR A 263 6.80 8.07 16.16
N PRO A 264 6.66 8.60 17.38
CA PRO A 264 6.35 10.01 17.61
C PRO A 264 7.31 10.97 16.90
N GLY A 265 6.75 11.91 16.13
CA GLY A 265 7.48 12.98 15.48
C GLY A 265 8.15 12.60 14.16
N ILE A 266 8.11 11.33 13.74
CA ILE A 266 8.81 10.87 12.53
C ILE A 266 8.16 11.39 11.24
N LEU A 267 6.83 11.58 11.23
CA LEU A 267 6.07 12.04 10.08
C LEU A 267 6.03 13.57 9.96
N GLY A 268 6.29 14.27 11.07
CA GLY A 268 6.17 15.72 11.18
C GLY A 268 4.73 16.21 11.34
N ARG A 269 4.56 17.29 12.10
CA ARG A 269 3.23 17.82 12.50
C ARG A 269 2.31 18.12 11.32
N ASP A 270 2.84 18.64 10.21
CA ASP A 270 2.04 18.99 9.03
C ASP A 270 1.38 17.78 8.38
N GLU A 271 2.08 16.63 8.34
CA GLU A 271 1.56 15.42 7.70
C GLU A 271 0.49 14.75 8.58
N VAL A 272 0.73 14.75 9.90
CA VAL A 272 -0.23 14.28 10.90
C VAL A 272 -1.49 15.16 10.88
N GLY A 273 -1.32 16.49 10.90
CA GLY A 273 -2.43 17.44 10.83
C GLY A 273 -3.26 17.27 9.57
N ARG A 274 -2.62 17.14 8.39
CA ARG A 274 -3.36 16.88 7.14
C ARG A 274 -4.16 15.58 7.20
N SER A 275 -3.57 14.51 7.74
CA SER A 275 -4.25 13.22 7.84
C SER A 275 -5.47 13.30 8.75
N HIS A 276 -5.33 14.00 9.87
CA HIS A 276 -6.41 14.29 10.81
C HIS A 276 -7.54 15.10 10.15
N ASP A 277 -7.20 16.20 9.46
CA ASP A 277 -8.18 17.11 8.86
C ASP A 277 -8.98 16.47 7.71
N LEU A 278 -8.37 15.51 7.00
CA LEU A 278 -9.00 14.81 5.89
C LEU A 278 -9.85 13.62 6.30
N VAL A 279 -9.47 12.89 7.35
CA VAL A 279 -10.12 11.63 7.68
C VAL A 279 -11.54 11.81 8.24
N LEU A 280 -11.77 12.85 9.05
CA LEU A 280 -13.09 13.10 9.66
C LEU A 280 -14.17 13.40 8.62
N PRO A 281 -13.98 14.33 7.66
CA PRO A 281 -14.96 14.53 6.59
C PRO A 281 -15.22 13.27 5.76
N LEU A 282 -14.18 12.47 5.47
CA LEU A 282 -14.32 11.26 4.68
C LEU A 282 -15.16 10.19 5.38
N LEU A 283 -15.01 10.05 6.71
CA LEU A 283 -15.81 9.14 7.55
C LEU A 283 -17.28 9.57 7.65
N ALA A 284 -17.54 10.87 7.60
CA ALA A 284 -18.88 11.47 7.69
C ALA A 284 -19.63 11.55 6.36
N MET A 285 -18.99 11.20 5.23
CA MET A 285 -19.68 11.17 3.95
C MET A 285 -20.73 10.04 3.94
N ASP A 286 -21.99 10.38 3.74
CA ASP A 286 -23.08 9.40 3.61
C ASP A 286 -23.21 8.82 2.20
N GLY A 287 -23.83 7.63 2.13
CA GLY A 287 -24.16 6.90 0.92
C GLY A 287 -23.09 5.88 0.50
N GLU A 288 -23.54 4.68 0.13
CA GLU A 288 -22.74 3.74 -0.63
C GLU A 288 -22.79 4.12 -2.12
N ARG A 289 -21.68 4.60 -2.68
CA ARG A 289 -21.59 4.79 -4.13
C ARG A 289 -21.07 3.51 -4.76
N GLY A 290 -21.87 2.96 -5.67
CA GLY A 290 -21.46 1.83 -6.50
C GLY A 290 -20.10 2.07 -7.18
N ALA A 291 -19.40 0.99 -7.51
CA ALA A 291 -18.13 1.06 -8.21
C ALA A 291 -18.29 1.87 -9.51
N ALA A 292 -17.51 2.94 -9.70
CA ALA A 292 -17.50 3.62 -10.97
C ALA A 292 -16.66 2.82 -11.99
N PRO A 293 -16.95 2.97 -13.29
CA PRO A 293 -16.13 2.39 -14.35
C PRO A 293 -14.67 2.88 -14.25
N ALA A 294 -13.74 2.02 -14.67
CA ALA A 294 -12.32 2.33 -14.69
C ALA A 294 -12.04 3.66 -15.42
N LEU A 295 -11.30 4.56 -14.77
CA LEU A 295 -10.93 5.86 -15.35
C LEU A 295 -9.91 5.73 -16.51
N ASP A 296 -9.44 4.52 -16.82
CA ASP A 296 -8.29 4.28 -17.71
C ASP A 296 -8.37 3.03 -18.60
N GLY A 297 -9.53 2.35 -18.69
CA GLY A 297 -9.70 1.17 -19.55
C GLY A 297 -8.87 -0.06 -19.14
N THR A 298 -8.17 -0.02 -18.01
CA THR A 298 -7.60 -1.21 -17.38
C THR A 298 -8.57 -1.77 -16.35
N GLU A 299 -8.61 -3.11 -16.17
CA GLU A 299 -9.43 -3.69 -15.11
C GLU A 299 -9.05 -3.04 -13.77
N PRO A 300 -10.03 -2.46 -13.04
CA PRO A 300 -9.73 -1.83 -11.78
C PRO A 300 -9.19 -2.88 -10.81
N VAL A 301 -8.07 -2.57 -10.18
CA VAL A 301 -7.51 -3.41 -9.11
C VAL A 301 -8.37 -3.23 -7.87
N PHE A 302 -8.83 -4.34 -7.29
CA PHE A 302 -9.62 -4.35 -6.07
C PHE A 302 -8.91 -5.15 -4.98
N PHE A 303 -9.05 -4.68 -3.76
CA PHE A 303 -8.66 -5.42 -2.58
C PHE A 303 -9.87 -5.70 -1.70
N ALA A 304 -9.79 -6.74 -0.88
CA ALA A 304 -10.72 -6.93 0.22
C ALA A 304 -10.50 -5.83 1.28
N GLU A 305 -11.14 -4.68 1.08
CA GLU A 305 -11.05 -3.55 2.01
C GLU A 305 -11.93 -3.77 3.26
N PRO A 306 -11.55 -3.20 4.42
CA PRO A 306 -12.33 -3.32 5.65
C PRO A 306 -13.70 -2.64 5.51
N LYS A 307 -14.66 -3.10 6.32
CA LYS A 307 -16.00 -2.48 6.38
C LYS A 307 -15.91 -1.08 6.98
N MET A 308 -16.78 -0.16 6.54
CA MET A 308 -16.82 1.22 7.05
C MET A 308 -16.99 1.30 8.57
N HIS A 309 -17.80 0.40 9.16
CA HIS A 309 -17.94 0.25 10.61
C HIS A 309 -16.62 -0.01 11.33
N ALA A 310 -15.77 -0.90 10.79
CA ALA A 310 -14.47 -1.22 11.36
C ALA A 310 -13.53 0.00 11.32
N LEU A 311 -13.58 0.79 10.23
CA LEU A 311 -12.82 2.04 10.11
C LEU A 311 -13.26 3.09 11.12
N ARG A 312 -14.57 3.22 11.39
CA ARG A 312 -15.08 4.13 12.43
C ARG A 312 -14.60 3.73 13.81
N GLN A 313 -14.65 2.44 14.15
CA GLN A 313 -14.09 1.95 15.42
C GLN A 313 -12.58 2.14 15.51
N TYR A 314 -11.86 1.95 14.40
CA TYR A 314 -10.42 2.21 14.35
C TYR A 314 -10.11 3.69 14.60
N ALA A 315 -10.86 4.60 13.98
CA ALA A 315 -10.77 6.03 14.25
C ALA A 315 -11.03 6.38 15.73
N GLN A 316 -12.07 5.80 16.34
CA GLN A 316 -12.37 5.98 17.78
C GLN A 316 -11.21 5.51 18.67
N ARG A 317 -10.60 4.36 18.39
CA ARG A 317 -9.40 3.87 19.12
C ARG A 317 -8.21 4.81 18.97
N LEU A 318 -8.13 5.55 17.87
CA LEU A 318 -7.12 6.59 17.66
C LEU A 318 -7.49 7.94 18.32
N GLY A 319 -8.62 8.04 19.00
CA GLY A 319 -9.09 9.26 19.65
C GLY A 319 -9.78 10.24 18.69
N LEU A 320 -10.17 9.77 17.50
CA LEU A 320 -10.92 10.55 16.52
C LEU A 320 -12.40 10.29 16.72
N ASN A 321 -13.12 11.30 17.22
CA ASN A 321 -14.57 11.27 17.30
C ASN A 321 -15.13 11.94 16.04
N ALA A 322 -15.68 11.15 15.11
CA ALA A 322 -16.59 11.70 14.12
C ALA A 322 -17.80 12.23 14.89
N ALA A 323 -18.17 13.50 14.68
CA ALA A 323 -19.47 13.97 15.15
C ALA A 323 -20.55 13.04 14.58
N ALA A 324 -21.44 12.58 15.46
CA ALA A 324 -22.48 11.61 15.17
C ALA A 324 -23.42 12.06 14.05
#